data_AF-A0A1M4NB79-F1
#
_entry.id   AF-A0A1M4NB79-F1
#
_cell.length_a   1.000
_cell.length_b   1.000
_cell.length_c   1.000
_cell.angle_alpha   90.00
_cell.angle_beta   90.00
_cell.angle_gamma   90.00
#
_symmetry.space_group_name_H-M   'P 1'
#
loop_
_entity.id
_entity.type
_entity.pdbx_description
1 polymer ?
#
loop_
_entity_poly.entity_id
_entity_poly.type
_entity_poly.pdbx_seq_one_letter_code
_entity_poly.pdbx_strand_id
1 'polypeptide(L)'
;MSLLSSLFGSNNNSMLSEEEVASDILKDSKFSILALVSAATEAVNPDIRNMLQDQLDTAIKDHYELLDLLIRKGWYPAYDKPEDQLKKQGEEANSFK
;
A
#
# COMPACT_ATOMS: atom_id res chain seq x y z
N MET A 1 -24.20 16.67 -7.26
CA MET A 1 -24.02 15.23 -7.53
C MET A 1 -22.70 14.86 -8.23
N SER A 2 -21.89 15.83 -8.69
CA SER A 2 -20.62 15.57 -9.40
C SER A 2 -19.52 14.90 -8.55
N LEU A 3 -19.47 15.17 -7.24
CA LEU A 3 -18.43 14.60 -6.37
C LEU A 3 -18.64 13.10 -6.14
N LEU A 4 -19.88 12.67 -5.88
CA LEU A 4 -20.17 11.23 -5.72
C LEU A 4 -19.93 10.46 -7.03
N SER A 5 -20.31 11.00 -8.18
CA SER A 5 -20.05 10.33 -9.47
C SER A 5 -18.57 10.28 -9.83
N SER A 6 -17.79 11.28 -9.41
CA SER A 6 -16.33 11.29 -9.57
C SER A 6 -15.63 10.34 -8.61
N LEU A 7 -16.24 10.06 -7.44
CA LEU A 7 -15.69 9.18 -6.40
C LEU A 7 -16.04 7.71 -6.66
N PHE A 8 -17.24 7.44 -7.18
CA PHE A 8 -17.71 6.08 -7.45
C PHE A 8 -17.56 5.64 -8.91
N GLY A 9 -17.07 6.51 -9.80
CA GLY A 9 -16.97 6.23 -11.22
C GLY A 9 -18.34 6.06 -11.88
N SER A 10 -18.50 6.55 -13.10
CA SER A 10 -19.70 6.24 -13.87
C SER A 10 -19.66 4.76 -14.24
N ASN A 11 -20.41 3.97 -13.48
CA ASN A 11 -20.91 2.62 -13.72
C ASN A 11 -20.39 1.94 -15.00
N ASN A 12 -19.23 1.28 -14.90
CA ASN A 12 -18.78 0.27 -15.83
C ASN A 12 -18.02 -0.78 -15.01
N ASN A 13 -18.21 -2.07 -15.29
CA ASN A 13 -17.51 -3.20 -14.64
C ASN A 13 -15.97 -3.07 -14.76
N SER A 14 -15.34 -2.18 -13.99
CA SER A 14 -13.88 -2.08 -13.91
C SER A 14 -13.43 -3.13 -12.91
N MET A 15 -13.21 -4.35 -13.42
CA MET A 15 -12.41 -5.33 -12.70
C MET A 15 -11.06 -4.67 -12.42
N LEU A 16 -10.75 -4.46 -11.13
CA LEU A 16 -9.47 -3.87 -10.73
C LEU A 16 -8.33 -4.68 -11.34
N SER A 17 -7.34 -4.00 -11.90
CA SER A 17 -6.14 -4.66 -12.39
C SER A 17 -5.36 -5.29 -11.22
N GLU A 18 -4.57 -6.32 -11.52
CA GLU A 18 -3.69 -6.93 -10.50
C GLU A 18 -2.72 -5.91 -9.89
N GLU A 19 -2.27 -4.93 -10.68
CA GLU A 19 -1.37 -3.85 -10.23
C GLU A 19 -2.05 -2.92 -9.23
N GLU A 20 -3.30 -2.50 -9.51
CA GLU A 20 -4.08 -1.66 -8.61
C GLU A 20 -4.37 -2.38 -7.29
N VAL A 21 -4.75 -3.65 -7.36
CA VAL A 21 -4.99 -4.48 -6.17
C VAL A 21 -3.70 -4.64 -5.36
N ALA A 22 -2.59 -5.00 -6.01
CA ALA A 22 -1.32 -5.20 -5.33
C ALA A 22 -0.79 -3.89 -4.70
N SER A 23 -1.02 -2.75 -5.34
CA SER A 23 -0.66 -1.43 -4.82
C SER A 23 -1.50 -1.05 -3.60
N ASP A 24 -2.80 -1.37 -3.60
CA ASP A 24 -3.66 -1.12 -2.44
C ASP A 24 -3.29 -2.02 -1.25
N ILE A 25 -2.98 -3.30 -1.50
CA ILE A 25 -2.45 -4.20 -0.45
C ILE A 25 -1.11 -3.68 0.08
N LEU A 26 -0.22 -3.16 -0.79
CA LEU A 26 1.04 -2.57 -0.36
C LEU A 26 0.82 -1.31 0.50
N LYS A 27 -0.22 -0.53 0.22
CA LYS A 27 -0.64 0.60 1.07
C LYS A 27 -1.11 0.08 2.44
N ASP A 28 -2.01 -0.88 2.46
CA ASP A 28 -2.65 -1.36 3.68
C ASP A 28 -1.69 -2.11 4.61
N SER A 29 -0.73 -2.85 4.05
CA SER A 29 0.33 -3.49 4.84
C SER A 29 1.16 -2.49 5.67
N LYS A 30 1.40 -1.26 5.17
CA LYS A 30 2.07 -0.20 5.95
C LYS A 30 1.24 0.22 7.16
N PHE A 31 -0.08 0.36 6.97
CA PHE A 31 -0.99 0.70 8.07
C PHE A 31 -1.08 -0.44 9.09
N SER A 32 -1.08 -1.70 8.64
CA SER A 32 -1.06 -2.87 9.51
C SER A 32 0.21 -2.90 10.37
N ILE A 33 1.39 -2.67 9.77
CA ILE A 33 2.67 -2.57 10.49
C ILE A 33 2.61 -1.46 11.55
N LEU A 34 2.13 -0.26 11.19
CA LEU A 34 2.00 0.84 12.15
C LEU A 34 1.07 0.50 13.32
N ALA A 35 -0.07 -0.14 13.04
CA ALA A 35 -1.01 -0.56 14.07
C ALA A 35 -0.40 -1.61 15.01
N LEU A 36 0.33 -2.59 14.47
CA LEU A 36 1.02 -3.63 15.24
C LEU A 36 2.13 -3.05 16.12
N VAL A 37 2.92 -2.11 15.60
CA VAL A 37 3.94 -1.38 16.38
C VAL A 37 3.28 -0.69 17.56
N SER A 38 2.25 0.13 17.33
CA SER A 38 1.54 0.83 18.40
C SER A 38 1.02 -0.15 19.46
N ALA A 39 0.31 -1.21 19.02
CA ALA A 39 -0.24 -2.21 19.92
C ALA A 39 0.85 -2.93 20.74
N ALA A 40 1.96 -3.32 20.13
CA ALA A 40 3.07 -3.97 20.83
C ALA A 40 3.72 -3.05 21.86
N THR A 41 3.82 -1.75 21.58
CA THR A 41 4.37 -0.76 22.52
C THR A 41 3.42 -0.45 23.69
N GLU A 42 2.11 -0.51 23.47
CA GLU A 42 1.10 -0.19 24.48
C GLU A 42 0.68 -1.41 25.34
N ALA A 43 0.92 -2.63 24.86
CA ALA A 43 0.59 -3.84 25.60
C ALA A 43 1.29 -3.86 26.97
N VAL A 44 0.57 -4.16 28.05
CA VAL A 44 1.17 -4.32 29.40
C VAL A 44 1.50 -5.78 29.68
N ASN A 45 0.67 -6.71 29.20
CA ASN A 45 0.89 -8.14 29.36
C ASN A 45 2.05 -8.62 28.45
N PRO A 46 3.07 -9.31 29.00
CA PRO A 46 4.24 -9.73 28.24
C PRO A 46 3.94 -10.78 27.17
N ASP A 47 2.99 -11.71 27.42
CA ASP A 47 2.63 -12.74 26.45
C ASP A 47 1.91 -12.11 25.24
N ILE A 48 1.03 -11.15 25.49
CA ILE A 48 0.37 -10.37 24.43
C ILE A 48 1.38 -9.53 23.65
N ARG A 49 2.35 -8.91 24.35
CA ARG A 49 3.42 -8.15 23.71
C ARG A 49 4.22 -9.03 22.75
N ASN A 50 4.66 -10.21 23.20
CA ASN A 50 5.43 -11.14 22.38
C ASN A 50 4.64 -11.61 21.16
N MET A 51 3.36 -11.97 21.34
CA MET A 51 2.48 -12.33 20.23
C MET A 51 2.35 -11.21 19.19
N LEU A 52 2.20 -9.95 19.63
CA LEU A 52 2.10 -8.80 18.73
C LEU A 52 3.43 -8.51 18.01
N GLN A 53 4.57 -8.76 18.67
CA GLN A 53 5.89 -8.67 18.05
C GLN A 53 6.08 -9.74 16.97
N ASP A 54 5.68 -10.99 17.22
CA ASP A 54 5.72 -12.06 16.23
C ASP A 54 4.85 -11.74 14.99
N GLN A 55 3.67 -11.14 15.23
CA GLN A 55 2.79 -10.66 14.15
C GLN A 55 3.40 -9.48 13.38
N LEU A 56 4.06 -8.54 14.08
CA LEU A 56 4.77 -7.43 13.45
C LEU A 56 5.89 -7.93 12.55
N ASP A 57 6.72 -8.86 13.02
CA ASP A 57 7.83 -9.43 12.25
C ASP A 57 7.30 -10.14 10.99
N THR A 58 6.20 -10.86 11.11
CA THR A 58 5.51 -11.50 9.98
C THR A 58 4.98 -10.45 8.98
N ALA A 59 4.30 -9.40 9.47
CA ALA A 59 3.75 -8.35 8.61
C ALA A 59 4.85 -7.58 7.86
N ILE A 60 6.00 -7.32 8.49
CA ILE A 60 7.17 -6.71 7.85
C ILE A 60 7.71 -7.61 6.75
N LYS A 61 7.86 -8.91 7.03
CA LYS A 61 8.32 -9.88 6.03
C LYS A 61 7.39 -9.92 4.82
N ASP A 62 6.08 -10.07 5.06
CA ASP A 62 5.08 -10.14 3.99
C ASP A 62 5.04 -8.84 3.16
N HIS A 63 5.22 -7.69 3.80
CA HIS A 63 5.33 -6.40 3.12
C HIS A 63 6.51 -6.36 2.14
N TYR A 64 7.68 -6.87 2.54
CA TYR A 64 8.84 -6.93 1.66
C TYR A 64 8.66 -7.93 0.52
N GLU A 65 8.07 -9.11 0.77
CA GLU A 65 7.78 -10.09 -0.28
C GLU A 65 6.84 -9.51 -1.35
N LEU A 66 5.83 -8.75 -0.92
CA LEU A 66 4.93 -8.02 -1.81
C LEU A 66 5.67 -6.92 -2.58
N LEU A 67 6.46 -6.08 -1.88
CA LEU A 67 7.23 -5.01 -2.51
C LEU A 67 8.17 -5.55 -3.60
N ASP A 68 8.90 -6.63 -3.31
CA ASP A 68 9.77 -7.31 -4.26
C ASP A 68 8.98 -7.85 -5.47
N LEU A 69 7.77 -8.35 -5.26
CA LEU A 69 6.88 -8.76 -6.36
C LEU A 69 6.49 -7.57 -7.24
N LEU A 70 6.10 -6.43 -6.67
CA LEU A 70 5.74 -5.25 -7.46
C LEU A 70 6.96 -4.69 -8.22
N ILE A 71 8.15 -4.66 -7.60
CA ILE A 71 9.39 -4.25 -8.27
C ILE A 71 9.70 -5.17 -9.44
N ARG A 72 9.66 -6.50 -9.25
CA ARG A 72 9.93 -7.49 -10.32
C ARG A 72 8.93 -7.39 -11.47
N LYS A 73 7.67 -7.06 -11.19
CA LYS A 73 6.64 -6.84 -12.21
C LYS A 73 6.69 -5.46 -12.88
N GLY A 74 7.56 -4.56 -12.39
CA GLY A 74 7.68 -3.19 -12.92
C GLY A 74 6.57 -2.23 -12.45
N TRP A 75 5.78 -2.65 -11.45
CA TRP A 75 4.66 -1.90 -10.89
C TRP A 75 5.08 -0.90 -9.81
N TYR A 76 6.29 -1.05 -9.28
CA TYR A 76 6.84 -0.13 -8.29
C TYR A 76 8.16 0.49 -8.78
N PRO A 77 8.23 1.83 -8.95
CA PRO A 77 9.39 2.53 -9.50
C PRO A 77 10.51 2.73 -8.45
N ALA A 78 11.03 1.64 -7.88
CA ALA A 78 12.02 1.70 -6.79
C ALA A 78 13.35 2.39 -7.19
N TYR A 79 13.72 2.32 -8.47
CA TYR A 79 15.03 2.76 -8.97
C TYR A 79 14.95 3.93 -9.96
N ASP A 80 13.77 4.52 -10.14
CA ASP A 80 13.59 5.66 -11.04
C ASP A 80 14.30 6.89 -10.46
N LYS A 81 14.89 7.71 -11.32
CA LYS A 81 15.50 8.97 -10.86
C LYS A 81 14.41 9.89 -10.30
N PRO A 82 14.71 10.76 -9.32
CA PRO A 82 13.72 11.68 -8.76
C PRO A 82 12.98 12.53 -9.81
N GLU A 83 13.67 12.93 -10.88
CA GLU A 83 13.08 13.68 -11.99
C GLU A 83 12.01 12.88 -12.76
N ASP A 84 12.27 11.59 -12.98
CA ASP A 84 11.35 10.68 -13.68
C ASP A 84 10.11 10.40 -12.82
N GLN A 85 10.29 10.26 -11.50
CA GLN A 85 9.18 10.09 -10.55
C GLN A 85 8.26 11.32 -10.51
N LEU A 86 8.82 12.53 -10.49
CA LEU A 86 8.04 13.77 -10.51
C LEU A 86 7.26 13.95 -11.79
N LYS A 87 7.88 13.62 -12.94
CA LYS A 87 7.21 13.70 -14.24
C LYS A 87 6.03 12.73 -14.31
N LYS A 88 6.24 11.47 -13.90
CA LYS A 88 5.19 10.44 -13.90
C LYS A 88 4.01 10.81 -13.00
N GLN A 89 4.28 11.29 -11.78
CA GLN A 89 3.25 11.79 -10.88
C GLN A 89 2.49 13.01 -11.45
N GLY A 90 3.20 13.90 -12.15
CA GLY A 90 2.59 15.05 -12.82
C GLY A 90 1.68 14.65 -13.99
N GLU A 91 2.08 13.65 -14.78
CA GLU A 91 1.28 13.08 -15.87
C GLU A 91 0.04 12.37 -15.34
N GLU A 92 0.19 11.53 -14.31
CA GLU A 92 -0.92 10.87 -13.60
C GLU A 92 -1.91 11.91 -13.06
N ALA A 93 -1.43 12.94 -12.33
CA ALA A 93 -2.28 14.00 -11.79
C ALA A 93 -3.08 14.77 -12.85
N ASN A 94 -2.51 14.96 -14.05
CA ASN A 94 -3.17 15.63 -15.16
C ASN A 94 -4.18 14.74 -15.89
N SER A 95 -4.04 13.40 -15.80
CA SER A 95 -4.99 12.44 -16.38
C SER A 95 -6.32 12.37 -15.63
N PHE A 96 -6.39 12.90 -14.40
CA PHE A 96 -7.61 13.01 -13.60
C PHE A 96 -8.43 14.30 -13.84
N LYS A 97 -8.02 15.16 -14.77
CA LYS A 97 -8.77 16.37 -15.20
C LYS A 97 -9.61 16.09 -16.43
#